data_AF-A0A094L602-F1
#
_entry.id   AF-A0A094L602-F1
#
_cell.length_a   1.000
_cell.length_b   1.000
_cell.length_c   1.000
_cell.angle_alpha   90.00
_cell.angle_beta   90.00
_cell.angle_gamma   90.00
#
_symmetry.space_group_name_H-M   'P 1'
#
loop_
_entity.id
_entity.type
_entity.pdbx_description
1 polymer ?
#
loop_
_entity_poly.entity_id
_entity_poly.type
_entity_poly.pdbx_seq_one_letter_code
_entity_poly.pdbx_strand_id
1 'polypeptide(L)'
;PDAVVDPWLLALWDKILALYPLAPGLEIISPDVRLPPKYTLHYLDEDSPHPDGGLLQPTAARALPSELQPFAARMVSNQRVTAESHFQDVRLIEFDVTGSGITFSAGDVVMIQPQNSPEDVQQFCQLLRLDPDRRFVLKPTEPGTSLPALLPQPCTIRHLVTHYLDISCVPRRSFFELLSYFSTNELEREKLQEFSSAQGQEELYSYCNRPRRTTLEALWDFPHTTCAVPPEYLLDLIPRIRPRAFSIASSLLAHPDRIQILMAVVRYKTRLSKPRRGLCSTWLASLSPEQGDIRVPLWVKKGGMKFPADPDTPVIMIGPGTGVAPFRAAIQERVAQGRRGNCLFFGCRQTSK
;
A
#
# COMPACT_ATOMS: atom_id res chain seq x y z
N PRO A 1 6.13 18.08 11.26
CA PRO A 1 5.76 19.24 10.40
C PRO A 1 6.91 19.50 9.43
N ASP A 2 6.64 19.38 8.13
CA ASP A 2 7.67 19.51 7.10
C ASP A 2 8.34 20.91 7.12
N ALA A 3 7.67 21.94 7.68
CA ALA A 3 8.26 23.28 7.83
C ALA A 3 9.47 23.38 8.78
N VAL A 4 9.69 22.39 9.66
CA VAL A 4 10.90 22.36 10.51
C VAL A 4 12.05 21.63 9.80
N VAL A 5 11.75 20.88 8.73
CA VAL A 5 12.74 20.09 8.01
C VAL A 5 13.65 21.01 7.19
N ASP A 6 13.13 22.07 6.55
CA ASP A 6 13.99 22.94 5.71
C ASP A 6 15.03 23.70 6.54
N PRO A 7 14.69 24.39 7.64
CA PRO A 7 15.70 25.05 8.46
C PRO A 7 16.71 24.06 9.04
N TRP A 8 16.26 22.84 9.36
CA TRP A 8 17.14 21.78 9.85
C TRP A 8 18.08 21.25 8.76
N LEU A 9 17.58 21.03 7.54
CA LEU A 9 18.38 20.57 6.39
C LEU A 9 19.42 21.62 5.98
N LEU A 10 19.05 22.90 5.95
CA LEU A 10 19.99 23.98 5.69
C LEU A 10 21.11 23.99 6.74
N ALA A 11 20.74 24.00 8.02
CA ALA A 11 21.72 23.97 9.10
C ALA A 11 22.60 22.69 9.12
N LEU A 12 22.05 21.56 8.69
CA LEU A 12 22.79 20.31 8.52
C LEU A 12 23.82 20.44 7.40
N TRP A 13 23.40 20.88 6.21
CA TRP A 13 24.27 20.99 5.05
C TRP A 13 25.35 22.04 5.24
N ASP A 14 25.05 23.17 5.88
CA ASP A 14 26.04 24.18 6.25
C ASP A 14 27.17 23.56 7.10
N LYS A 15 26.81 22.75 8.10
CA LYS A 15 27.78 22.06 8.96
C LYS A 15 28.55 20.98 8.21
N ILE A 16 27.89 20.20 7.36
CA ILE A 16 28.55 19.15 6.57
C ILE A 16 29.55 19.78 5.60
N LEU A 17 29.18 20.82 4.87
CA LEU A 17 30.04 21.49 3.90
C LEU A 17 31.20 22.22 4.57
N ALA A 18 31.03 22.71 5.79
CA ALA A 18 32.13 23.28 6.58
C ALA A 18 33.15 22.21 7.01
N LEU A 19 32.70 20.99 7.34
CA LEU A 19 33.58 19.88 7.74
C LEU A 19 34.18 19.14 6.53
N TYR A 20 33.43 19.06 5.44
CA TYR A 20 33.76 18.32 4.23
C TYR A 20 33.43 19.19 3.00
N PRO A 21 34.31 20.14 2.63
CA PRO A 21 34.11 20.99 1.46
C PRO A 21 34.02 20.18 0.18
N LEU A 22 33.30 20.72 -0.82
CA LEU A 22 33.22 20.11 -2.14
C LEU A 22 34.60 20.03 -2.80
N ALA A 23 34.84 18.96 -3.57
CA ALA A 23 36.03 18.84 -4.38
C ALA A 23 36.11 19.97 -5.43
N PRO A 24 37.32 20.39 -5.86
CA PRO A 24 37.46 21.41 -6.88
C PRO A 24 36.67 21.08 -8.16
N GLY A 25 35.90 22.04 -8.66
CA GLY A 25 35.08 21.89 -9.87
C GLY A 25 33.67 21.30 -9.65
N LEU A 26 33.29 21.01 -8.40
CA LEU A 26 31.91 20.66 -8.05
C LEU A 26 31.19 21.84 -7.41
N GLU A 27 29.94 22.05 -7.80
CA GLU A 27 29.07 23.09 -7.27
C GLU A 27 27.80 22.48 -6.67
N ILE A 28 27.18 23.20 -5.74
CA ILE A 28 25.88 22.81 -5.19
C ILE A 28 24.84 22.95 -6.29
N ILE A 29 24.12 21.87 -6.59
CA ILE A 29 23.04 21.88 -7.56
C ILE A 29 21.92 22.78 -7.01
N SER A 30 21.50 23.78 -7.79
CA SER A 30 20.40 24.67 -7.41
C SER A 30 19.11 23.86 -7.21
N PRO A 31 18.28 24.20 -6.20
CA PRO A 31 16.93 23.64 -6.07
C PRO A 31 16.07 23.85 -7.32
N ASP A 32 16.37 24.82 -8.18
CA ASP A 32 15.61 25.04 -9.42
C ASP A 32 15.96 24.06 -10.54
N VAL A 33 16.98 23.22 -10.35
CA VAL A 33 17.40 22.23 -11.33
C VAL A 33 16.61 20.94 -11.16
N ARG A 34 15.91 20.54 -12.22
CA ARG A 34 15.27 19.23 -12.31
C ARG A 34 16.33 18.13 -12.41
N LEU A 35 16.44 17.31 -11.37
CA LEU A 35 17.30 16.13 -11.37
C LEU A 35 16.80 15.06 -12.37
N PRO A 36 17.71 14.25 -12.96
CA PRO A 36 17.31 13.15 -13.83
C PRO A 36 16.47 12.11 -13.07
N PRO A 37 15.62 11.33 -13.77
CA PRO A 37 14.80 10.29 -13.15
C PRO A 37 15.70 9.14 -12.66
N LYS A 38 15.27 8.41 -11.62
CA LYS A 38 16.05 7.25 -11.12
C LYS A 38 16.16 6.12 -12.12
N TYR A 39 15.15 5.96 -12.97
CA TYR A 39 15.08 4.92 -13.99
C TYR A 39 14.64 5.52 -15.32
N THR A 40 15.06 4.89 -16.40
CA THR A 40 14.56 5.14 -17.75
C THR A 40 13.68 3.97 -18.20
N LEU A 41 12.63 4.26 -18.96
CA LEU A 41 11.73 3.25 -19.52
C LEU A 41 12.14 2.97 -20.97
N HIS A 42 12.61 1.75 -21.22
CA HIS A 42 12.87 1.27 -22.56
C HIS A 42 11.66 0.49 -23.05
N TYR A 43 10.88 1.10 -23.94
CA TYR A 43 9.72 0.44 -24.52
C TYR A 43 10.15 -0.68 -25.47
N LEU A 44 9.42 -1.79 -25.41
CA LEU A 44 9.60 -2.94 -26.28
C LEU A 44 8.66 -2.83 -27.49
N ASP A 45 9.09 -3.36 -28.64
CA ASP A 45 8.26 -3.45 -29.83
C ASP A 45 7.11 -4.45 -29.62
N GLU A 46 5.96 -4.21 -30.26
CA GLU A 46 4.74 -5.02 -30.09
C GLU A 46 4.95 -6.51 -30.41
N ASP A 47 5.84 -6.83 -31.34
CA ASP A 47 6.16 -8.19 -31.79
C ASP A 47 7.16 -8.94 -30.88
N SER A 48 7.64 -8.30 -29.80
CA SER A 48 8.56 -8.95 -28.86
C SER A 48 7.84 -10.11 -28.16
N PRO A 49 8.39 -11.33 -28.13
CA PRO A 49 7.68 -12.48 -27.57
C PRO A 49 7.18 -12.19 -26.15
N HIS A 50 5.95 -12.61 -25.87
CA HIS A 50 5.42 -12.65 -24.53
C HIS A 50 6.25 -13.67 -23.74
N PRO A 51 7.01 -13.29 -22.70
CA PRO A 51 7.29 -14.27 -21.67
C PRO A 51 5.92 -14.61 -21.11
N ASP A 52 5.48 -15.85 -21.32
CA ASP A 52 4.22 -16.38 -20.80
C ASP A 52 4.03 -15.86 -19.38
N GLY A 53 2.81 -15.40 -19.08
CA GLY A 53 2.35 -15.08 -17.72
C GLY A 53 2.26 -16.32 -16.83
N GLY A 54 3.19 -17.27 -17.00
CA GLY A 54 3.46 -18.33 -16.07
C GLY A 54 3.84 -17.68 -14.76
N LEU A 55 2.90 -17.74 -13.82
CA LEU A 55 3.20 -17.84 -12.39
C LEU A 55 4.53 -18.56 -12.25
N LEU A 56 5.58 -17.83 -11.88
CA LEU A 56 6.89 -18.38 -11.54
C LEU A 56 6.63 -19.59 -10.64
N GLN A 57 6.74 -20.80 -11.18
CA GLN A 57 6.86 -22.00 -10.36
C GLN A 57 8.30 -22.02 -9.89
N PRO A 58 8.58 -21.82 -8.60
CA PRO A 58 9.92 -22.02 -8.11
C PRO A 58 10.08 -23.52 -7.87
N THR A 59 10.79 -24.21 -8.76
CA THR A 59 11.47 -25.48 -8.46
C THR A 59 12.71 -25.23 -7.60
N ALA A 60 12.51 -24.53 -6.48
CA ALA A 60 13.48 -24.36 -5.42
C ALA A 60 12.77 -24.68 -4.10
N ALA A 61 13.49 -25.25 -3.12
CA ALA A 61 12.96 -25.53 -1.80
C ALA A 61 12.14 -24.33 -1.30
N ARG A 62 10.84 -24.53 -1.06
CA ARG A 62 9.85 -23.45 -0.92
C ARG A 62 10.18 -22.62 0.33
N ALA A 63 10.88 -21.50 0.14
CA ALA A 63 11.15 -20.55 1.22
C ALA A 63 9.82 -20.06 1.79
N LEU A 64 9.79 -19.77 3.09
CA LEU A 64 8.59 -19.22 3.73
C LEU A 64 8.15 -17.93 3.02
N PRO A 65 6.84 -17.76 2.77
CA PRO A 65 6.34 -16.55 2.14
C PRO A 65 6.80 -15.29 2.88
N SER A 66 7.21 -14.29 2.11
CA SER A 66 7.79 -13.05 2.63
C SER A 66 7.31 -11.86 1.82
N GLU A 67 7.75 -10.65 2.19
CA GLU A 67 7.41 -9.46 1.41
C GLU A 67 7.95 -9.53 -0.03
N LEU A 68 9.13 -10.13 -0.23
CA LEU A 68 9.76 -10.28 -1.55
C LEU A 68 9.19 -11.46 -2.36
N GLN A 69 8.50 -12.39 -1.69
CA GLN A 69 7.89 -13.55 -2.31
C GLN A 69 6.57 -13.87 -1.59
N PRO A 70 5.51 -13.07 -1.83
CA PRO A 70 4.22 -13.29 -1.18
C PRO A 70 3.57 -14.58 -1.70
N PHE A 71 2.78 -15.23 -0.86
CA PHE A 71 2.00 -16.39 -1.24
C PHE A 71 0.66 -15.95 -1.84
N ALA A 72 0.34 -16.42 -3.04
CA ALA A 72 -0.93 -16.15 -3.72
C ALA A 72 -2.05 -17.04 -3.14
N ALA A 73 -2.57 -16.66 -1.97
CA ALA A 73 -3.55 -17.42 -1.23
C ALA A 73 -4.94 -17.34 -1.88
N ARG A 74 -5.60 -18.49 -2.06
CA ARG A 74 -6.94 -18.52 -2.65
C ARG A 74 -7.96 -18.01 -1.63
N MET A 75 -8.81 -17.06 -2.02
CA MET A 75 -9.91 -16.60 -1.19
C MET A 75 -11.00 -17.68 -1.14
N VAL A 76 -11.30 -18.17 0.06
CA VAL A 76 -12.30 -19.23 0.29
C VAL A 76 -13.66 -18.64 0.60
N SER A 77 -13.70 -17.62 1.45
CA SER A 77 -14.94 -16.93 1.81
C SER A 77 -14.69 -15.45 2.05
N ASN A 78 -15.71 -14.63 1.77
CA ASN A 78 -15.72 -13.19 2.04
C ASN A 78 -17.12 -12.80 2.55
N GLN A 79 -17.33 -12.95 3.85
CA GLN A 79 -18.67 -12.83 4.44
C GLN A 79 -18.79 -11.57 5.27
N ARG A 80 -19.84 -10.80 5.01
CA ARG A 80 -20.22 -9.69 5.90
C ARG A 80 -20.77 -10.26 7.20
N VAL A 81 -20.20 -9.86 8.33
CA VAL A 81 -20.59 -10.31 9.68
C VAL A 81 -21.44 -9.28 10.43
N THR A 82 -21.60 -8.08 9.87
CA THR A 82 -22.59 -7.12 10.34
C THR A 82 -23.86 -7.21 9.50
N ALA A 83 -25.02 -6.98 10.11
CA ALA A 83 -26.30 -6.80 9.46
C ALA A 83 -26.18 -5.82 8.30
N GLU A 84 -26.89 -6.09 7.20
CA GLU A 84 -26.85 -5.28 5.98
C GLU A 84 -27.23 -3.82 6.22
N SER A 85 -28.19 -3.61 7.13
CA SER A 85 -28.65 -2.28 7.56
C SER A 85 -27.64 -1.53 8.42
N HIS A 86 -26.58 -2.19 8.91
CA HIS A 86 -25.55 -1.53 9.69
C HIS A 86 -24.68 -0.61 8.80
N PHE A 87 -24.35 0.58 9.28
CA PHE A 87 -23.56 1.54 8.50
C PHE A 87 -22.11 1.06 8.24
N GLN A 88 -21.55 0.24 9.14
CA GLN A 88 -20.20 -0.30 9.03
C GLN A 88 -20.28 -1.72 8.47
N ASP A 89 -19.80 -1.90 7.25
CA ASP A 89 -19.53 -3.22 6.67
C ASP A 89 -18.28 -3.79 7.35
N VAL A 90 -18.43 -4.90 8.07
CA VAL A 90 -17.33 -5.68 8.65
C VAL A 90 -17.39 -7.07 8.05
N ARG A 91 -16.25 -7.57 7.60
CA ARG A 91 -16.14 -8.86 6.92
C ARG A 91 -15.21 -9.81 7.63
N LEU A 92 -15.61 -11.07 7.71
CA LEU A 92 -14.75 -12.20 7.98
C LEU A 92 -14.34 -12.79 6.63
N ILE A 93 -13.04 -12.73 6.34
CA ILE A 93 -12.48 -13.22 5.07
C ILE A 93 -11.55 -14.38 5.38
N GLU A 94 -11.67 -15.46 4.63
CA GLU A 94 -10.84 -16.66 4.77
C GLU A 94 -9.99 -16.91 3.52
N PHE A 95 -8.74 -17.28 3.76
CA PHE A 95 -7.76 -17.62 2.74
C PHE A 95 -7.22 -19.04 2.94
N ASP A 96 -7.11 -19.78 1.83
CA ASP A 96 -6.45 -21.07 1.75
C ASP A 96 -4.93 -20.88 1.62
N VAL A 97 -4.19 -21.41 2.58
CA VAL A 97 -2.72 -21.36 2.61
C VAL A 97 -2.07 -22.73 2.49
N THR A 98 -2.80 -23.72 1.97
CA THR A 98 -2.30 -25.09 1.79
C THR A 98 -1.00 -25.11 0.98
N GLY A 99 -0.01 -25.86 1.48
CA GLY A 99 1.30 -26.02 0.83
C GLY A 99 2.21 -24.80 0.90
N SER A 100 1.79 -23.69 1.52
CA SER A 100 2.61 -22.48 1.67
C SER A 100 3.72 -22.62 2.73
N GLY A 101 3.58 -23.57 3.66
CA GLY A 101 4.42 -23.68 4.85
C GLY A 101 4.19 -22.56 5.88
N ILE A 102 3.20 -21.68 5.67
CA ILE A 102 2.89 -20.60 6.60
C ILE A 102 2.46 -21.19 7.95
N THR A 103 3.09 -20.69 9.01
CA THR A 103 2.72 -20.96 10.40
C THR A 103 2.46 -19.63 11.11
N PHE A 104 1.54 -19.63 12.08
CA PHE A 104 1.21 -18.46 12.87
C PHE A 104 0.61 -18.86 14.22
N SER A 105 0.64 -17.92 15.16
CA SER A 105 0.02 -18.05 16.46
C SER A 105 -0.92 -16.87 16.71
N ALA A 106 -1.82 -17.00 17.68
CA ALA A 106 -2.66 -15.88 18.08
C ALA A 106 -1.82 -14.66 18.47
N GLY A 107 -2.16 -13.51 17.88
CA GLY A 107 -1.39 -12.27 18.02
C GLY A 107 -0.52 -11.94 16.82
N ASP A 108 -0.19 -12.91 15.96
CA ASP A 108 0.50 -12.67 14.69
C ASP A 108 -0.37 -11.88 13.69
N VAL A 109 0.28 -11.27 12.70
CA VAL A 109 -0.38 -10.46 11.67
C VAL A 109 -0.15 -11.04 10.28
N VAL A 110 -1.18 -11.02 9.45
CA VAL A 110 -1.06 -11.27 8.02
C VAL A 110 -0.90 -9.95 7.29
N MET A 111 0.10 -9.88 6.43
CA MET A 111 0.35 -8.79 5.52
C MET A 111 -0.30 -9.13 4.18
N ILE A 112 -1.15 -8.25 3.67
CA ILE A 112 -1.83 -8.41 2.38
C ILE A 112 -1.36 -7.31 1.44
N GLN A 113 -0.96 -7.67 0.22
CA GLN A 113 -0.61 -6.68 -0.81
C GLN A 113 -1.84 -6.35 -1.66
N PRO A 114 -2.38 -5.12 -1.58
CA PRO A 114 -3.54 -4.73 -2.36
C PRO A 114 -3.15 -4.26 -3.77
N GLN A 115 -4.17 -4.00 -4.59
CA GLN A 115 -4.03 -3.41 -5.92
C GLN A 115 -5.06 -2.30 -6.14
N ASN A 116 -4.75 -1.37 -7.05
CA ASN A 116 -5.70 -0.34 -7.48
C ASN A 116 -6.86 -0.94 -8.29
N SER A 117 -7.99 -0.25 -8.33
CA SER A 117 -9.13 -0.70 -9.12
C SER A 117 -8.88 -0.44 -10.62
N PRO A 118 -9.48 -1.25 -11.53
CA PRO A 118 -9.34 -1.03 -12.97
C PRO A 118 -9.75 0.37 -13.41
N GLU A 119 -10.76 0.96 -12.78
CA GLU A 119 -11.27 2.30 -13.08
C GLU A 119 -10.23 3.38 -12.72
N ASP A 120 -9.64 3.31 -11.53
CA ASP A 120 -8.61 4.26 -11.10
C ASP A 120 -7.33 4.13 -11.96
N VAL A 121 -6.97 2.90 -12.37
CA VAL A 121 -5.84 2.65 -13.29
C VAL A 121 -6.10 3.25 -14.66
N GLN A 122 -7.32 3.11 -15.19
CA GLN A 122 -7.70 3.69 -16.47
C GLN A 122 -7.68 5.22 -16.42
N GLN A 123 -8.28 5.81 -15.38
CA GLN A 123 -8.29 7.26 -15.17
C GLN A 123 -6.86 7.81 -15.06
N PHE A 124 -5.98 7.12 -14.34
CA PHE A 124 -4.57 7.47 -14.24
C PHE A 124 -3.88 7.50 -15.60
N CYS A 125 -4.02 6.44 -16.40
CA CYS A 125 -3.40 6.38 -17.73
C CYS A 125 -3.95 7.47 -18.66
N GLN A 126 -5.25 7.76 -18.59
CA GLN A 126 -5.87 8.84 -19.38
C GLN A 126 -5.30 10.23 -19.04
N LEU A 127 -5.17 10.53 -17.74
CA LEU A 127 -4.64 11.82 -17.27
C LEU A 127 -3.20 12.07 -17.76
N LEU A 128 -2.34 11.06 -17.70
CA LEU A 128 -0.95 11.14 -18.12
C LEU A 128 -0.73 10.80 -19.61
N ARG A 129 -1.80 10.52 -20.36
CA ARG A 129 -1.75 10.11 -21.78
C ARG A 129 -0.84 8.89 -22.02
N LEU A 130 -0.90 7.94 -21.11
CA LEU A 130 -0.14 6.69 -21.19
C LEU A 130 -0.97 5.62 -21.88
N ASP A 131 -0.31 4.83 -22.72
CA ASP A 131 -0.86 3.56 -23.19
C ASP A 131 -0.70 2.50 -22.09
N PRO A 132 -1.80 1.97 -21.52
CA PRO A 132 -1.74 1.01 -20.43
C PRO A 132 -1.09 -0.33 -20.83
N ASP A 133 -1.17 -0.72 -22.10
CA ASP A 133 -0.71 -2.04 -22.54
C ASP A 133 0.72 -2.01 -23.09
N ARG A 134 1.30 -0.80 -23.20
CA ARG A 134 2.69 -0.60 -23.60
C ARG A 134 3.66 -1.27 -22.63
N ARG A 135 4.55 -2.10 -23.20
CA ARG A 135 5.56 -2.86 -22.46
C ARG A 135 6.86 -2.10 -22.35
N PHE A 136 7.53 -2.21 -21.21
CA PHE A 136 8.83 -1.59 -20.99
C PHE A 136 9.74 -2.46 -20.12
N VAL A 137 11.03 -2.15 -20.18
CA VAL A 137 12.06 -2.58 -19.23
C VAL A 137 12.65 -1.35 -18.57
N LEU A 138 12.84 -1.40 -17.25
CA LEU A 138 13.53 -0.35 -16.51
C LEU A 138 15.04 -0.49 -16.64
N LYS A 139 15.72 0.63 -16.89
CA LYS A 139 17.17 0.73 -16.69
C LYS A 139 17.49 1.81 -15.65
N PRO A 140 18.31 1.52 -14.64
CA PRO A 140 18.75 2.54 -13.71
C PRO A 140 19.56 3.61 -14.45
N THR A 141 19.33 4.88 -14.12
CA THR A 141 20.07 6.01 -14.70
C THR A 141 21.49 6.07 -14.13
N GLU A 142 21.65 5.77 -12.85
CA GLU A 142 22.94 5.76 -12.16
C GLU A 142 23.48 4.34 -11.96
N PRO A 143 24.80 4.11 -12.21
CA PRO A 143 25.44 2.84 -11.91
C PRO A 143 25.28 2.43 -10.45
N GLY A 144 24.98 1.16 -10.19
CA GLY A 144 24.84 0.61 -8.83
C GLY A 144 23.43 0.76 -8.23
N THR A 145 22.52 1.47 -8.87
CA THR A 145 21.11 1.52 -8.46
C THR A 145 20.42 0.20 -8.78
N SER A 146 19.89 -0.47 -7.76
CA SER A 146 19.10 -1.71 -7.92
C SER A 146 17.73 -1.42 -8.53
N LEU A 147 17.20 -2.34 -9.35
CA LEU A 147 15.83 -2.24 -9.83
C LEU A 147 14.81 -2.28 -8.68
N PRO A 148 13.62 -1.67 -8.84
CA PRO A 148 12.58 -1.74 -7.84
C PRO A 148 12.17 -3.20 -7.56
N ALA A 149 12.27 -3.63 -6.30
CA ALA A 149 11.89 -4.98 -5.91
C ALA A 149 10.42 -5.26 -6.25
N LEU A 150 10.07 -6.50 -6.58
CA LEU A 150 8.70 -6.97 -6.88
C LEU A 150 8.06 -6.38 -8.14
N LEU A 151 8.79 -5.61 -8.95
CA LEU A 151 8.31 -5.15 -10.25
C LEU A 151 8.88 -6.07 -11.35
N PRO A 152 8.07 -6.94 -11.98
CA PRO A 152 8.56 -7.85 -13.01
C PRO A 152 9.13 -7.08 -14.21
N GLN A 153 10.10 -7.69 -14.89
CA GLN A 153 10.70 -7.14 -16.11
C GLN A 153 10.64 -8.22 -17.20
N PRO A 154 10.06 -7.93 -18.39
CA PRO A 154 9.34 -6.70 -18.74
C PRO A 154 8.00 -6.58 -18.00
N CYS A 155 7.46 -5.37 -17.91
CA CYS A 155 6.10 -5.12 -17.42
C CYS A 155 5.34 -4.12 -18.30
N THR A 156 4.02 -4.05 -18.13
CA THR A 156 3.16 -3.05 -18.77
C THR A 156 2.91 -1.86 -17.85
N ILE A 157 2.55 -0.72 -18.43
CA ILE A 157 2.11 0.45 -17.65
C ILE A 157 0.93 0.07 -16.74
N ARG A 158 -0.01 -0.73 -17.24
CA ARG A 158 -1.15 -1.26 -16.47
C ARG A 158 -0.69 -2.07 -15.27
N HIS A 159 0.30 -2.94 -15.41
CA HIS A 159 0.81 -3.73 -14.29
C HIS A 159 1.49 -2.84 -13.23
N LEU A 160 2.33 -1.89 -13.68
CA LEU A 160 2.99 -0.91 -12.82
C LEU A 160 1.95 -0.14 -11.98
N VAL A 161 0.92 0.41 -12.62
CA VAL A 161 -0.09 1.21 -11.92
C VAL A 161 -1.01 0.34 -11.07
N THR A 162 -1.41 -0.85 -11.53
CA THR A 162 -2.30 -1.74 -10.77
C THR A 162 -1.66 -2.24 -9.47
N HIS A 163 -0.41 -2.72 -9.53
CA HIS A 163 0.20 -3.49 -8.43
C HIS A 163 1.31 -2.77 -7.68
N TYR A 164 1.86 -1.69 -8.26
CA TYR A 164 3.07 -1.06 -7.71
C TYR A 164 2.85 0.37 -7.23
N LEU A 165 2.16 1.25 -7.97
CA LEU A 165 2.04 2.67 -7.62
C LEU A 165 0.85 2.99 -6.70
N ASP A 166 1.08 3.67 -5.58
CA ASP A 166 0.03 4.06 -4.63
C ASP A 166 -0.65 5.38 -5.05
N ILE A 167 -1.49 5.31 -6.09
CA ILE A 167 -2.27 6.44 -6.59
C ILE A 167 -3.42 6.86 -5.65
N SER A 168 -3.68 6.07 -4.60
CA SER A 168 -4.68 6.33 -3.57
C SER A 168 -4.11 7.07 -2.34
N CYS A 169 -2.79 7.20 -2.23
CA CYS A 169 -2.15 7.87 -1.10
C CYS A 169 -2.38 9.39 -1.13
N VAL A 170 -2.26 10.03 0.04
CA VAL A 170 -2.23 11.50 0.12
C VAL A 170 -0.83 11.95 -0.33
N PRO A 171 -0.70 12.73 -1.43
CA PRO A 171 0.60 13.14 -1.94
C PRO A 171 1.32 14.03 -0.93
N ARG A 172 2.65 13.88 -0.89
CA ARG A 172 3.52 14.63 0.02
C ARG A 172 4.02 15.92 -0.65
N ARG A 173 4.64 16.79 0.13
CA ARG A 173 5.30 18.00 -0.38
C ARG A 173 6.18 17.75 -1.61
N SER A 174 7.04 16.73 -1.57
CA SER A 174 7.96 16.37 -2.66
C SER A 174 7.26 15.99 -3.98
N PHE A 175 5.99 15.53 -3.92
CA PHE A 175 5.20 15.26 -5.12
C PHE A 175 4.88 16.56 -5.86
N PHE A 176 4.46 17.60 -5.14
CA PHE A 176 4.14 18.91 -5.71
C PHE A 176 5.38 19.63 -6.22
N GLU A 177 6.48 19.51 -5.48
CA GLU A 177 7.80 20.03 -5.89
C GLU A 177 8.22 19.43 -7.24
N LEU A 178 8.19 18.10 -7.35
CA LEU A 178 8.58 17.41 -8.57
C LEU A 178 7.62 17.73 -9.74
N LEU A 179 6.31 17.82 -9.50
CA LEU A 179 5.35 18.23 -10.54
C LEU A 179 5.64 19.64 -11.08
N SER A 180 6.09 20.56 -10.23
CA SER A 180 6.31 21.96 -10.64
C SER A 180 7.29 22.09 -11.80
N TYR A 181 8.30 21.22 -11.91
CA TYR A 181 9.26 21.22 -13.02
C TYR A 181 8.69 20.75 -14.36
N PHE A 182 7.55 20.06 -14.35
CA PHE A 182 6.86 19.62 -15.57
C PHE A 182 5.75 20.58 -15.99
N SER A 183 5.48 21.60 -15.17
CA SER A 183 4.35 22.48 -15.39
C SER A 183 4.59 23.43 -16.56
N THR A 184 3.77 23.29 -17.60
CA THR A 184 3.75 24.19 -18.76
C THR A 184 2.80 25.37 -18.58
N ASN A 185 2.02 25.39 -17.50
CA ASN A 185 1.06 26.44 -17.17
C ASN A 185 1.55 27.23 -15.95
N GLU A 186 1.63 28.55 -16.06
CA GLU A 186 2.19 29.41 -15.00
C GLU A 186 1.40 29.32 -13.68
N LEU A 187 0.07 29.35 -13.74
CA LEU A 187 -0.79 29.29 -12.55
C LEU A 187 -0.69 27.94 -11.84
N GLU A 188 -0.65 26.84 -12.60
CA GLU A 188 -0.41 25.52 -12.01
C GLU A 188 0.98 25.45 -11.37
N ARG A 189 2.03 25.94 -12.05
CA ARG A 189 3.40 25.96 -11.53
C ARG A 189 3.50 26.72 -10.22
N GLU A 190 2.96 27.94 -10.16
CA GLU A 190 2.96 28.77 -8.95
C GLU A 190 2.27 28.05 -7.79
N LYS A 191 1.11 27.42 -8.05
CA LYS A 191 0.36 26.70 -7.01
C LYS A 191 1.10 25.45 -6.53
N LEU A 192 1.74 24.71 -7.44
CA LEU A 192 2.58 23.56 -7.11
C LEU A 192 3.79 23.98 -6.25
N GLN A 193 4.45 25.09 -6.62
CA GLN A 193 5.56 25.68 -5.87
C GLN A 193 5.14 26.17 -4.49
N GLU A 194 3.95 26.77 -4.37
CA GLU A 194 3.36 27.17 -3.10
C GLU A 194 3.17 25.94 -2.20
N PHE A 195 2.54 24.87 -2.71
CA PHE A 195 2.36 23.61 -1.98
C PHE A 195 3.68 22.93 -1.58
N SER A 196 4.75 23.15 -2.34
CA SER A 196 6.08 22.66 -2.01
C SER A 196 6.93 23.59 -1.15
N SER A 197 6.41 24.75 -0.73
CA SER A 197 7.15 25.70 0.10
C SER A 197 6.88 25.52 1.60
N ALA A 198 7.78 26.03 2.45
CA ALA A 198 7.55 26.08 3.89
C ALA A 198 6.36 27.00 4.24
N GLN A 199 6.17 28.12 3.53
CA GLN A 199 5.07 29.06 3.77
C GLN A 199 3.71 28.46 3.38
N GLY A 200 3.64 27.66 2.30
CA GLY A 200 2.41 27.05 1.81
C GLY A 200 1.97 25.78 2.54
N GLN A 201 2.57 25.46 3.70
CA GLN A 201 2.24 24.23 4.43
C GLN A 201 0.76 24.15 4.86
N GLU A 202 0.16 25.25 5.31
CA GLU A 202 -1.27 25.26 5.68
C GLU A 202 -2.16 25.08 4.45
N GLU A 203 -1.73 25.59 3.29
CA GLU A 203 -2.48 25.42 2.05
C GLU A 203 -2.38 23.99 1.51
N LEU A 204 -1.19 23.38 1.55
CA LEU A 204 -1.04 21.95 1.28
C LEU A 204 -1.85 21.12 2.29
N TYR A 205 -1.89 21.51 3.56
CA TYR A 205 -2.69 20.81 4.57
C TYR A 205 -4.19 20.90 4.28
N SER A 206 -4.68 22.09 3.95
CA SER A 206 -6.08 22.35 3.59
C SER A 206 -6.49 21.67 2.29
N TYR A 207 -5.60 21.62 1.31
CA TYR A 207 -5.81 20.97 0.02
C TYR A 207 -5.69 19.45 0.10
N CYS A 208 -4.61 18.88 0.67
CA CYS A 208 -4.41 17.42 0.64
C CYS A 208 -4.82 16.72 1.93
N ASN A 209 -4.20 17.12 3.04
CA ASN A 209 -4.21 16.33 4.26
C ASN A 209 -5.57 16.33 4.97
N ARG A 210 -6.18 17.51 5.13
CA ARG A 210 -7.48 17.70 5.78
C ARG A 210 -8.61 16.96 5.06
N PRO A 211 -8.77 17.06 3.73
CA PRO A 211 -9.80 16.30 3.01
C PRO A 211 -9.39 14.88 2.63
N ARG A 212 -8.13 14.48 2.85
CA ARG A 212 -7.54 13.21 2.39
C ARG A 212 -7.66 13.06 0.86
N ARG A 213 -7.28 14.11 0.13
CA ARG A 213 -7.22 14.11 -1.33
C ARG A 213 -6.16 13.11 -1.79
N THR A 214 -6.50 12.27 -2.75
CA THR A 214 -5.59 11.23 -3.25
C THR A 214 -4.63 11.77 -4.31
N THR A 215 -3.58 11.02 -4.60
CA THR A 215 -2.61 11.35 -5.65
C THR A 215 -3.30 11.42 -7.02
N LEU A 216 -4.20 10.47 -7.31
CA LEU A 216 -5.00 10.50 -8.55
C LEU A 216 -5.87 11.76 -8.67
N GLU A 217 -6.49 12.21 -7.56
CA GLU A 217 -7.28 13.45 -7.55
C GLU A 217 -6.40 14.70 -7.70
N ALA A 218 -5.21 14.72 -7.10
CA ALA A 218 -4.27 15.82 -7.28
C ALA A 218 -3.81 15.91 -8.75
N LEU A 219 -3.47 14.79 -9.39
CA LEU A 219 -3.15 14.75 -10.82
C LEU A 219 -4.32 15.27 -11.68
N TRP A 220 -5.56 14.95 -11.31
CA TRP A 220 -6.74 15.48 -11.99
C TRP A 220 -6.89 17.00 -11.86
N ASP A 221 -6.58 17.56 -10.67
CA ASP A 221 -6.71 19.00 -10.40
C ASP A 221 -5.64 19.85 -11.12
N PHE A 222 -4.53 19.24 -11.60
CA PHE A 222 -3.44 19.89 -12.35
C PHE A 222 -3.29 19.28 -13.75
N PRO A 223 -4.29 19.41 -14.64
CA PRO A 223 -4.33 18.68 -15.91
C PRO A 223 -3.23 19.09 -16.90
N HIS A 224 -2.83 20.38 -16.94
CA HIS A 224 -1.80 20.82 -17.88
C HIS A 224 -0.42 20.25 -17.50
N THR A 225 -0.10 20.28 -16.21
CA THR A 225 1.13 19.70 -15.67
C THR A 225 1.12 18.18 -15.79
N THR A 226 0.01 17.54 -15.40
CA THR A 226 -0.10 16.07 -15.35
C THR A 226 0.11 15.43 -16.72
N CYS A 227 -0.46 16.01 -17.79
CA CYS A 227 -0.28 15.46 -19.13
C CYS A 227 1.12 15.69 -19.72
N ALA A 228 1.95 16.51 -19.08
CA ALA A 228 3.33 16.79 -19.46
C ALA A 228 4.37 15.99 -18.65
N VAL A 229 3.94 15.22 -17.63
CA VAL A 229 4.83 14.39 -16.81
C VAL A 229 5.44 13.28 -17.67
N PRO A 230 6.78 13.20 -17.80
CA PRO A 230 7.42 12.11 -18.52
C PRO A 230 7.25 10.77 -17.77
N PRO A 231 6.95 9.65 -18.46
CA PRO A 231 6.71 8.34 -17.83
C PRO A 231 7.85 7.84 -16.94
N GLU A 232 9.09 8.25 -17.22
CA GLU A 232 10.27 7.87 -16.46
C GLU A 232 10.34 8.43 -15.04
N TYR A 233 9.59 9.48 -14.74
CA TYR A 233 9.48 10.02 -13.37
C TYR A 233 8.38 9.37 -12.54
N LEU A 234 7.60 8.42 -13.08
CA LEU A 234 6.49 7.81 -12.34
C LEU A 234 6.89 7.18 -11.01
N LEU A 235 8.05 6.52 -10.98
CA LEU A 235 8.61 5.87 -9.79
C LEU A 235 9.26 6.85 -8.80
N ASP A 236 9.56 8.07 -9.25
CA ASP A 236 10.04 9.17 -8.42
C ASP A 236 8.89 9.94 -7.80
N LEU A 237 7.81 10.09 -8.57
CA LEU A 237 6.63 10.87 -8.21
C LEU A 237 5.70 10.11 -7.27
N ILE A 238 5.44 8.82 -7.54
CA ILE A 238 4.38 8.06 -6.87
C ILE A 238 5.00 6.92 -6.05
N PRO A 239 4.76 6.86 -4.73
CA PRO A 239 5.35 5.84 -3.89
C PRO A 239 4.78 4.45 -4.18
N ARG A 240 5.52 3.41 -3.77
CA ARG A 240 5.05 2.02 -3.85
C ARG A 240 3.84 1.79 -2.94
N ILE A 241 2.86 1.01 -3.41
CA ILE A 241 1.75 0.46 -2.61
C ILE A 241 2.33 -0.30 -1.42
N ARG A 242 1.93 0.14 -0.22
CA ARG A 242 2.34 -0.53 1.01
C ARG A 242 1.38 -1.70 1.34
N PRO A 243 1.90 -2.86 1.72
CA PRO A 243 1.09 -3.97 2.23
C PRO A 243 0.32 -3.55 3.48
N ARG A 244 -0.88 -4.10 3.67
CA ARG A 244 -1.73 -3.84 4.83
C ARG A 244 -1.68 -4.99 5.82
N ALA A 245 -1.38 -4.67 7.07
CA ALA A 245 -1.42 -5.62 8.17
C ALA A 245 -2.85 -5.82 8.70
N PHE A 246 -3.22 -7.07 8.96
CA PHE A 246 -4.42 -7.46 9.69
C PHE A 246 -4.06 -8.45 10.80
N SER A 247 -4.63 -8.28 11.99
CA SER A 247 -4.54 -9.30 13.03
C SER A 247 -5.21 -10.57 12.55
N ILE A 248 -4.50 -11.70 12.65
CA ILE A 248 -5.06 -13.00 12.27
C ILE A 248 -6.19 -13.34 13.25
N ALA A 249 -7.34 -13.73 12.70
CA ALA A 249 -8.56 -14.00 13.43
C ALA A 249 -8.82 -15.49 13.65
N SER A 250 -8.04 -16.39 13.06
CA SER A 250 -8.13 -17.85 13.22
C SER A 250 -6.97 -18.44 14.02
N SER A 251 -7.16 -19.68 14.50
CA SER A 251 -6.10 -20.57 14.99
C SER A 251 -5.86 -21.69 13.97
N LEU A 252 -4.59 -22.10 13.79
CA LEU A 252 -4.25 -23.26 12.96
C LEU A 252 -4.75 -24.60 13.54
N LEU A 253 -4.93 -24.70 14.87
CA LEU A 253 -5.54 -25.89 15.48
C LEU A 253 -7.03 -26.01 15.16
N ALA A 254 -7.73 -24.87 15.09
CA ALA A 254 -9.16 -24.85 14.78
C ALA A 254 -9.43 -24.86 13.27
N HIS A 255 -8.56 -24.23 12.47
CA HIS A 255 -8.69 -24.11 11.03
C HIS A 255 -7.34 -24.44 10.35
N PRO A 256 -7.01 -25.72 10.17
CA PRO A 256 -5.79 -26.14 9.48
C PRO A 256 -5.72 -25.53 8.07
N ASP A 257 -4.54 -25.05 7.67
CA ASP A 257 -4.28 -24.44 6.35
C ASP A 257 -5.22 -23.28 5.97
N ARG A 258 -5.78 -22.58 6.96
CA ARG A 258 -6.69 -21.45 6.76
C ARG A 258 -6.31 -20.23 7.60
N ILE A 259 -6.20 -19.09 6.94
CA ILE A 259 -6.03 -17.78 7.59
C ILE A 259 -7.32 -17.01 7.47
N GLN A 260 -7.85 -16.54 8.60
CA GLN A 260 -9.01 -15.64 8.64
C GLN A 260 -8.59 -14.24 9.09
N ILE A 261 -9.22 -13.22 8.52
CA ILE A 261 -9.11 -11.83 8.98
C ILE A 261 -10.50 -11.27 9.27
N LEU A 262 -10.57 -10.34 10.23
CA LEU A 262 -11.78 -9.57 10.51
C LEU A 262 -11.52 -8.09 10.16
N MET A 263 -12.16 -7.62 9.08
CA MET A 263 -11.86 -6.35 8.45
C MET A 263 -13.08 -5.44 8.40
N ALA A 264 -12.97 -4.22 8.92
CA ALA A 264 -13.94 -3.15 8.66
C ALA A 264 -13.63 -2.47 7.32
N VAL A 265 -14.62 -2.36 6.44
CA VAL A 265 -14.47 -1.64 5.17
C VAL A 265 -14.35 -0.14 5.45
N VAL A 266 -13.21 0.44 5.11
CA VAL A 266 -12.95 1.87 5.34
C VAL A 266 -13.70 2.68 4.29
N ARG A 267 -14.77 3.35 4.73
CA ARG A 267 -15.54 4.31 3.94
C ARG A 267 -16.04 5.45 4.83
N TYR A 268 -15.61 6.68 4.55
CA TYR A 268 -16.06 7.85 5.32
C TYR A 268 -16.19 9.08 4.43
N LYS A 269 -16.98 10.07 4.85
CA LYS A 269 -17.13 11.33 4.14
C LYS A 269 -16.14 12.36 4.70
N THR A 270 -15.56 13.17 3.83
CA THR A 270 -14.80 14.37 4.22
C THR A 270 -15.55 15.60 3.73
N ARG A 271 -14.93 16.80 3.77
CA ARG A 271 -15.51 18.01 3.16
C ARG A 271 -15.64 17.89 1.63
N LEU A 272 -14.99 16.90 1.00
CA LEU A 272 -15.17 16.57 -0.41
C LEU A 272 -16.43 15.72 -0.62
N SER A 273 -17.10 15.91 -1.76
CA SER A 273 -18.32 15.18 -2.13
C SER A 273 -18.08 13.66 -2.29
N LYS A 274 -16.96 13.26 -2.92
CA LYS A 274 -16.60 11.84 -3.10
C LYS A 274 -16.14 11.23 -1.76
N PRO A 275 -16.79 10.14 -1.27
CA PRO A 275 -16.41 9.51 -0.01
C PRO A 275 -15.01 8.88 -0.12
N ARG A 276 -14.22 9.00 0.94
CA ARG A 276 -12.90 8.39 1.06
C ARG A 276 -13.05 6.89 1.27
N ARG A 277 -12.22 6.13 0.57
CA ARG A 277 -12.20 4.67 0.61
C ARG A 277 -10.78 4.19 0.91
N GLY A 278 -10.63 3.16 1.73
CA GLY A 278 -9.32 2.54 1.95
C GLY A 278 -8.99 1.58 0.81
N LEU A 279 -7.78 1.67 0.25
CA LEU A 279 -7.32 0.84 -0.88
C LEU A 279 -7.53 -0.66 -0.61
N CYS A 280 -6.85 -1.20 0.39
CA CYS A 280 -6.90 -2.64 0.70
C CYS A 280 -8.30 -3.11 1.11
N SER A 281 -9.02 -2.34 1.94
CA SER A 281 -10.33 -2.78 2.43
C SER A 281 -11.40 -2.76 1.36
N THR A 282 -11.33 -1.78 0.44
CA THR A 282 -12.28 -1.68 -0.69
C THR A 282 -11.99 -2.76 -1.71
N TRP A 283 -10.70 -2.99 -2.02
CA TRP A 283 -10.30 -4.09 -2.90
C TRP A 283 -10.73 -5.45 -2.35
N LEU A 284 -10.41 -5.79 -1.10
CA LEU A 284 -10.84 -7.06 -0.51
C LEU A 284 -12.37 -7.17 -0.44
N ALA A 285 -13.09 -6.07 -0.23
CA ALA A 285 -14.55 -6.07 -0.21
C ALA A 285 -15.19 -6.22 -1.60
N SER A 286 -14.48 -5.91 -2.69
CA SER A 286 -14.99 -6.08 -4.06
C SER A 286 -14.80 -7.49 -4.61
N LEU A 287 -13.95 -8.30 -3.99
CA LEU A 287 -13.69 -9.68 -4.43
C LEU A 287 -14.80 -10.62 -3.96
N SER A 288 -15.26 -11.52 -4.84
CA SER A 288 -16.13 -12.63 -4.48
C SER A 288 -15.49 -13.96 -4.88
N PRO A 289 -15.42 -14.97 -3.97
CA PRO A 289 -14.94 -16.30 -4.32
C PRO A 289 -15.83 -17.02 -5.35
N GLU A 290 -17.07 -16.55 -5.56
CA GLU A 290 -17.99 -17.07 -6.58
C GLU A 290 -17.60 -16.65 -8.00
N GLN A 291 -16.74 -15.63 -8.15
CA GLN A 291 -16.28 -15.12 -9.45
C GLN A 291 -15.12 -15.92 -10.05
N GLY A 292 -14.63 -16.95 -9.36
CA GLY A 292 -13.56 -17.84 -9.83
C GLY A 292 -12.42 -18.00 -8.83
N ASP A 293 -11.25 -18.43 -9.32
CA ASP A 293 -10.05 -18.65 -8.51
C ASP A 293 -9.34 -17.33 -8.17
N ILE A 294 -9.90 -16.61 -7.19
CA ILE A 294 -9.34 -15.35 -6.70
C ILE A 294 -8.15 -15.62 -5.78
N ARG A 295 -6.97 -15.10 -6.14
CA ARG A 295 -5.74 -15.22 -5.36
C ARG A 295 -5.26 -13.87 -4.83
N VAL A 296 -5.00 -13.82 -3.51
CA VAL A 296 -4.59 -12.63 -2.77
C VAL A 296 -3.14 -12.83 -2.29
N PRO A 297 -2.19 -11.97 -2.69
CA PRO A 297 -0.81 -12.07 -2.24
C PRO A 297 -0.69 -11.71 -0.75
N LEU A 298 -0.21 -12.66 0.06
CA LEU A 298 -0.07 -12.49 1.50
C LEU A 298 1.14 -13.22 2.10
N TRP A 299 1.55 -12.80 3.30
CA TRP A 299 2.54 -13.47 4.14
C TRP A 299 2.32 -13.11 5.61
N VAL A 300 2.94 -13.85 6.53
CA VAL A 300 2.80 -13.61 7.97
C VAL A 300 4.01 -12.84 8.53
N LYS A 301 3.75 -11.90 9.43
CA LYS A 301 4.77 -11.30 10.30
C LYS A 301 4.43 -11.62 11.75
N LYS A 302 5.47 -11.84 12.56
CA LYS A 302 5.28 -12.01 14.01
C LYS A 302 4.70 -10.75 14.63
N GLY A 303 3.64 -10.94 15.40
CA GLY A 303 2.96 -9.84 16.07
C GLY A 303 3.60 -9.47 17.41
N GLY A 304 3.19 -8.32 17.94
CA GLY A 304 3.61 -7.87 19.27
C GLY A 304 2.77 -8.46 20.41
N MET A 305 1.56 -8.96 20.13
CA MET A 305 0.67 -9.54 21.13
C MET A 305 1.10 -10.98 21.41
N LYS A 306 1.44 -11.27 22.67
CA LYS A 306 1.83 -12.61 23.13
C LYS A 306 0.87 -13.09 24.20
N PHE A 307 0.58 -14.38 24.18
CA PHE A 307 -0.19 -15.07 25.22
C PHE A 307 0.76 -15.74 26.22
N PRO A 308 0.31 -16.02 27.46
CA PRO A 308 1.11 -16.71 28.46
C PRO A 308 1.69 -18.03 27.94
N ALA A 309 2.94 -18.32 28.30
CA ALA A 309 3.60 -19.57 27.94
C ALA A 309 2.99 -20.77 28.68
N ASP A 310 2.59 -20.56 29.93
CA ASP A 310 1.79 -21.53 30.68
C ASP A 310 0.34 -21.53 30.14
N PRO A 311 -0.13 -22.64 29.55
CA PRO A 311 -1.45 -22.70 28.95
C PRO A 311 -2.59 -22.62 29.97
N ASP A 312 -2.34 -22.93 31.24
CA ASP A 312 -3.36 -22.91 32.31
C ASP A 312 -3.52 -21.54 32.97
N THR A 313 -2.62 -20.60 32.69
CA THR A 313 -2.76 -19.20 33.09
C THR A 313 -4.07 -18.62 32.50
N PRO A 314 -4.99 -18.08 33.33
CA PRO A 314 -6.20 -17.43 32.85
C PRO A 314 -5.89 -16.18 32.02
N VAL A 315 -6.69 -15.91 30.99
CA VAL A 315 -6.49 -14.79 30.08
C VAL A 315 -7.72 -13.89 30.04
N ILE A 316 -7.51 -12.60 30.30
CA ILE A 316 -8.50 -11.55 30.13
C ILE A 316 -8.22 -10.81 28.82
N MET A 317 -9.20 -10.81 27.93
CA MET A 317 -9.13 -10.25 26.59
C MET A 317 -10.12 -9.10 26.48
N ILE A 318 -9.68 -7.92 26.01
CA ILE A 318 -10.52 -6.72 25.90
C ILE A 318 -10.38 -6.20 24.47
N GLY A 319 -11.41 -6.42 23.65
CA GLY A 319 -11.35 -6.15 22.21
C GLY A 319 -12.68 -5.73 21.62
N PRO A 320 -13.05 -4.43 21.68
CA PRO A 320 -14.26 -3.94 21.04
C PRO A 320 -14.12 -3.88 19.50
N GLY A 321 -15.23 -4.07 18.79
CA GLY A 321 -15.29 -4.02 17.33
C GLY A 321 -14.33 -5.02 16.66
N THR A 322 -13.62 -4.58 15.62
CA THR A 322 -12.61 -5.42 14.93
C THR A 322 -11.39 -5.74 15.80
N GLY A 323 -11.23 -5.09 16.95
CA GLY A 323 -10.19 -5.41 17.95
C GLY A 323 -10.33 -6.82 18.53
N VAL A 324 -11.47 -7.49 18.34
CA VAL A 324 -11.69 -8.88 18.76
C VAL A 324 -10.89 -9.90 17.92
N ALA A 325 -10.39 -9.52 16.74
CA ALA A 325 -9.74 -10.44 15.80
C ALA A 325 -8.68 -11.36 16.44
N PRO A 326 -7.59 -10.86 17.07
CA PRO A 326 -6.58 -11.73 17.66
C PRO A 326 -7.10 -12.55 18.85
N PHE A 327 -8.11 -12.05 19.57
CA PHE A 327 -8.73 -12.77 20.68
C PHE A 327 -9.60 -13.93 20.21
N ARG A 328 -10.27 -13.78 19.06
CA ARG A 328 -10.95 -14.90 18.40
C ARG A 328 -9.97 -16.03 18.08
N ALA A 329 -8.80 -15.70 17.52
CA ALA A 329 -7.73 -16.68 17.27
C ALA A 329 -7.27 -17.36 18.57
N ALA A 330 -7.03 -16.59 19.63
CA ALA A 330 -6.57 -17.11 20.91
C ALA A 330 -7.60 -18.01 21.60
N ILE A 331 -8.88 -17.63 21.58
CA ILE A 331 -9.97 -18.43 22.14
C ILE A 331 -10.09 -19.74 21.37
N GLN A 332 -10.05 -19.71 20.03
CA GLN A 332 -10.07 -20.93 19.22
C GLN A 332 -8.91 -21.87 19.56
N GLU A 333 -7.69 -21.34 19.67
CA GLU A 333 -6.50 -22.11 20.05
C GLU A 333 -6.67 -22.74 21.43
N ARG A 334 -7.03 -21.94 22.43
CA ARG A 334 -7.14 -22.37 23.83
C ARG A 334 -8.27 -23.39 24.01
N VAL A 335 -9.41 -23.21 23.34
CA VAL A 335 -10.53 -24.16 23.37
C VAL A 335 -10.14 -25.48 22.68
N ALA A 336 -9.46 -25.43 21.53
CA ALA A 336 -8.98 -26.63 20.85
C ALA A 336 -7.99 -27.45 21.71
N GLN A 337 -7.23 -26.78 22.59
CA GLN A 337 -6.33 -27.40 23.56
C GLN A 337 -7.00 -27.80 24.88
N GLY A 338 -8.32 -27.66 25.01
CA GLY A 338 -9.06 -27.98 26.24
C GLY A 338 -8.84 -26.99 27.40
N ARG A 339 -8.26 -25.82 27.14
CA ARG A 339 -7.91 -24.83 28.17
C ARG A 339 -9.12 -23.99 28.59
N ARG A 340 -9.22 -23.75 29.90
CA ARG A 340 -10.26 -22.94 30.54
C ARG A 340 -9.72 -21.54 30.88
N GLY A 341 -10.51 -20.73 31.57
CA GLY A 341 -10.08 -19.39 32.02
C GLY A 341 -9.97 -18.37 30.90
N ASN A 342 -10.86 -18.44 29.90
CA ASN A 342 -10.95 -17.45 28.82
C ASN A 342 -12.02 -16.42 29.16
N CYS A 343 -11.63 -15.17 29.43
CA CYS A 343 -12.56 -14.07 29.67
C CYS A 343 -12.46 -13.04 28.55
N LEU A 344 -13.56 -12.75 27.85
CA LEU A 344 -13.61 -11.76 26.77
C LEU A 344 -14.57 -10.62 27.13
N PHE A 345 -14.03 -9.40 27.17
CA PHE A 345 -14.80 -8.17 27.18
C PHE A 345 -14.91 -7.66 25.74
N PHE A 346 -16.07 -7.89 25.14
CA PHE A 346 -16.41 -7.42 23.81
C PHE A 346 -17.35 -6.22 23.87
N GLY A 347 -17.23 -5.30 22.92
CA GLY A 347 -18.09 -4.13 22.78
C GLY A 347 -18.45 -3.88 21.33
N CYS A 348 -19.73 -3.69 21.07
CA CYS A 348 -20.27 -3.23 19.79
C CYS A 348 -21.38 -2.21 20.03
N ARG A 349 -21.86 -1.53 18.98
CA ARG A 349 -22.81 -0.43 19.16
C ARG A 349 -24.23 -0.89 19.53
N GLN A 350 -24.69 -2.05 19.06
CA GLN A 350 -26.02 -2.65 19.34
C GLN A 350 -25.91 -4.17 19.11
N THR A 351 -26.72 -4.97 19.82
CA THR A 351 -26.70 -6.44 19.75
C THR A 351 -27.21 -6.99 18.41
N SER A 352 -28.18 -6.32 17.77
CA SER A 352 -28.80 -6.76 16.51
C SER A 352 -28.02 -6.37 15.25
N LYS A 353 -26.70 -6.16 15.38
CA LYS A 353 -25.82 -5.60 14.32
C LYS A 353 -24.97 -6.62 13.64
#